data_AF-A0A382RMV3-F1
#
_entry.id   AF-A0A382RMV3-F1
#
_cell.length_a   1.000
_cell.length_b   1.000
_cell.length_c   1.000
_cell.angle_alpha   90.00
_cell.angle_beta   90.00
_cell.angle_gamma   90.00
#
_symmetry.space_group_name_H-M   'P 1'
#
loop_
_entity.id
_entity.type
_entity.pdbx_description
1 polymer ?
#
loop_
_entity_poly.entity_id
_entity_poly.type
_entity_poly.pdbx_seq_one_letter_code
_entity_poly.pdbx_strand_id
1 'polypeptide(L)'
;MRYQVLLKISILFIFFLGSVFSPSDAADFFPYKDVGDGNPATSVILTLVDGVVVDPDGNIYLSHRSKNRIRKITPDGIITTIAGNGTAGYSGDGGPALEAALNFPAGLALDSENNLYIADRNNHRIRKVTPDGIITSVVGTGARDFGGDGGPALAARLNLPSDVEVG
;
A
#
# COMPACT_ATOMS: atom_id res chain seq x y z
N MET A 1 -31.09 33.74 30.22
CA MET A 1 -30.43 34.04 28.93
C MET A 1 -29.28 33.07 28.73
N ARG A 2 -29.35 32.21 27.71
CA ARG A 2 -28.18 31.65 27.01
C ARG A 2 -28.69 31.00 25.72
N TYR A 3 -28.36 31.63 24.60
CA TYR A 3 -28.53 31.08 23.26
C TYR A 3 -27.41 30.06 23.01
N GLN A 4 -27.75 28.89 22.49
CA GLN A 4 -26.81 28.01 21.81
C GLN A 4 -27.34 27.84 20.38
N VAL A 5 -26.64 28.46 19.43
CA VAL A 5 -26.86 28.30 18.00
C VAL A 5 -26.17 27.00 17.61
N LEU A 6 -26.93 25.97 17.23
CA LEU A 6 -26.38 24.80 16.56
C LEU A 6 -26.72 24.87 15.07
N LEU A 7 -25.69 25.08 14.27
CA LEU A 7 -25.70 25.09 12.81
C LEU A 7 -26.22 23.73 12.31
N LYS A 8 -27.37 23.72 11.62
CA LYS A 8 -27.85 22.55 10.88
C LYS A 8 -26.97 22.36 9.65
N ILE A 9 -26.21 21.27 9.60
CA ILE A 9 -25.75 20.69 8.33
C ILE A 9 -26.57 19.41 8.14
N SER A 10 -27.64 19.54 7.37
CA SER A 10 -28.47 18.41 6.93
C SER A 10 -27.76 17.70 5.77
N ILE A 11 -27.31 16.47 5.97
CA ILE A 11 -27.12 15.52 4.85
C ILE A 11 -28.14 14.41 5.05
N LEU A 12 -29.14 14.42 4.18
CA LEU A 12 -30.26 13.50 4.11
C LEU A 12 -29.73 12.13 3.64
N PHE A 13 -29.72 11.14 4.53
CA PHE A 13 -29.67 9.74 4.12
C PHE A 13 -31.07 9.14 4.25
N ILE A 14 -31.64 8.77 3.11
CA ILE A 14 -32.81 7.89 3.06
C ILE A 14 -32.30 6.49 3.44
N PHE A 15 -32.82 5.92 4.52
CA PHE A 15 -32.73 4.47 4.73
C PHE A 15 -34.05 3.91 5.26
N PHE A 16 -34.37 2.77 4.67
CA PHE A 16 -35.45 1.85 4.99
C PHE A 16 -35.37 1.38 6.46
N LEU A 17 -36.52 1.00 7.01
CA LEU A 17 -36.75 0.70 8.42
C LEU A 17 -35.70 -0.23 9.07
N GLY A 18 -35.27 0.14 10.28
CA GLY A 18 -35.23 -0.83 11.38
C GLY A 18 -33.88 -1.24 11.96
N SER A 19 -32.97 -0.32 12.27
CA SER A 19 -31.97 -0.55 13.33
C SER A 19 -31.38 0.76 13.85
N VAL A 20 -31.41 0.94 15.17
CA VAL A 20 -30.84 2.10 15.88
C VAL A 20 -29.33 1.90 16.01
N PHE A 21 -28.52 2.74 15.36
CA PHE A 21 -27.07 2.73 15.52
C PHE A 21 -26.67 3.47 16.80
N SER A 22 -25.85 2.84 17.64
CA SER A 22 -25.26 3.39 18.86
C SER A 22 -24.02 4.24 18.53
N PRO A 23 -23.64 5.25 19.33
CA PRO A 23 -22.38 5.98 19.16
C PRO A 23 -21.12 5.10 19.20
N SER A 24 -21.20 3.87 19.76
CA SER A 24 -20.14 2.86 19.68
C SER A 24 -19.93 2.30 18.27
N ASP A 25 -20.97 2.32 17.43
CA ASP A 25 -20.89 1.84 16.05
C ASP A 25 -20.16 2.85 15.13
N ALA A 26 -19.86 4.04 15.65
CA ALA A 26 -18.97 5.02 15.03
C ALA A 26 -17.48 4.75 15.33
N ALA A 27 -17.17 3.78 16.22
CA ALA A 27 -15.83 3.39 16.64
C ALA A 27 -15.40 1.97 16.17
N ASP A 28 -16.16 1.33 15.28
CA ASP A 28 -15.80 0.04 14.66
C ASP A 28 -15.24 0.19 13.22
N PHE A 29 -14.88 1.37 12.70
CA PHE A 29 -13.53 2.01 12.74
C PHE A 29 -12.31 1.09 12.53
N PHE A 30 -12.44 0.04 11.70
CA PHE A 30 -11.29 -0.68 11.14
C PHE A 30 -10.43 0.26 10.27
N PRO A 31 -9.09 0.37 10.47
CA PRO A 31 -8.19 1.18 9.63
C PRO A 31 -8.01 0.66 8.19
N TYR A 32 -8.88 -0.25 7.73
CA TYR A 32 -8.79 -0.91 6.42
C TYR A 32 -9.83 -0.43 5.39
N LYS A 33 -10.91 0.28 5.80
CA LYS A 33 -11.93 0.79 4.84
C LYS A 33 -11.49 2.06 4.09
N ASP A 34 -10.57 2.86 4.64
CA ASP A 34 -10.19 4.18 4.11
C ASP A 34 -9.26 4.16 2.89
N VAL A 35 -9.06 3.00 2.27
CA VAL A 35 -8.31 2.87 1.02
C VAL A 35 -9.14 2.34 -0.15
N GLY A 36 -10.40 1.99 0.07
CA GLY A 36 -11.36 1.68 -0.99
C GLY A 36 -11.21 0.31 -1.68
N ASP A 37 -10.59 -0.67 -1.03
CA ASP A 37 -10.47 -2.02 -1.60
C ASP A 37 -11.83 -2.64 -1.93
N GLY A 38 -11.90 -3.38 -3.05
CA GLY A 38 -13.12 -4.00 -3.57
C GLY A 38 -14.05 -3.05 -4.34
N ASN A 39 -13.72 -1.76 -4.44
CA ASN A 39 -14.51 -0.79 -5.20
C ASN A 39 -13.89 -0.53 -6.59
N PRO A 40 -14.64 0.06 -7.53
CA PRO A 40 -14.04 0.61 -8.75
C PRO A 40 -12.94 1.60 -8.42
N ALA A 41 -11.79 1.49 -9.07
CA ALA A 41 -10.64 2.36 -8.85
C ALA A 41 -10.99 3.85 -9.04
N THR A 42 -11.97 4.15 -9.92
CA THR A 42 -12.49 5.50 -10.17
C THR A 42 -13.21 6.14 -8.97
N SER A 43 -13.64 5.34 -8.00
CA SER A 43 -14.28 5.80 -6.76
C SER A 43 -13.30 5.97 -5.60
N VAL A 44 -12.04 5.61 -5.78
CA VAL A 44 -11.03 5.59 -4.73
C VAL A 44 -10.11 6.80 -4.83
N ILE A 45 -9.87 7.44 -3.70
CA ILE A 45 -8.87 8.50 -3.59
C ILE A 45 -7.49 7.86 -3.57
N LEU A 46 -6.73 8.04 -4.65
CA LEU A 46 -5.32 7.70 -4.75
C LEU A 46 -4.48 8.97 -4.62
N THR A 47 -3.76 9.12 -3.52
CA THR A 47 -2.90 10.30 -3.27
C THR A 47 -1.45 9.88 -3.15
N LEU A 48 -0.57 10.63 -3.82
CA LEU A 48 0.87 10.36 -3.86
C LEU A 48 1.13 8.91 -4.30
N VAL A 49 0.84 8.65 -5.58
CA VAL A 49 1.25 7.44 -6.28
C VAL A 49 2.57 7.74 -6.98
N ASP A 50 3.60 6.93 -6.71
CA ASP A 50 4.95 7.21 -7.18
C ASP A 50 5.37 6.28 -8.33
N GLY A 51 5.02 4.99 -8.26
CA GLY A 51 5.37 3.96 -9.24
C GLY A 51 4.14 3.22 -9.78
N VAL A 52 4.22 2.80 -11.04
CA VAL A 52 3.20 2.01 -11.74
C VAL A 52 3.85 0.96 -12.64
N VAL A 53 3.30 -0.25 -12.65
CA VAL A 53 3.68 -1.31 -13.59
C VAL A 53 2.44 -2.09 -14.01
N VAL A 54 2.46 -2.67 -15.22
CA VAL A 54 1.35 -3.45 -15.76
C VAL A 54 1.85 -4.86 -16.07
N ASP A 55 1.11 -5.89 -15.64
CA ASP A 55 1.43 -7.27 -15.99
C ASP A 55 0.85 -7.67 -17.37
N PRO A 56 1.26 -8.82 -17.96
CA PRO A 56 0.74 -9.26 -19.26
C PRO A 56 -0.77 -9.54 -19.30
N ASP A 57 -1.39 -9.77 -18.15
CA ASP A 57 -2.84 -9.96 -18.02
C ASP A 57 -3.60 -8.61 -17.95
N GLY A 58 -2.88 -7.49 -17.99
CA GLY A 58 -3.43 -6.14 -17.97
C GLY A 58 -3.77 -5.63 -16.56
N ASN A 59 -3.30 -6.29 -15.51
CA ASN A 59 -3.44 -5.76 -14.16
C ASN A 59 -2.44 -4.62 -13.93
N ILE A 60 -2.89 -3.55 -13.30
CA ILE A 60 -2.07 -2.37 -12.99
C ILE A 60 -1.69 -2.43 -11.51
N TYR A 61 -0.40 -2.34 -11.20
CA TYR A 61 0.13 -2.27 -9.86
C TYR A 61 0.61 -0.85 -9.58
N LEU A 62 0.30 -0.32 -8.40
CA LEU A 62 0.58 1.06 -8.00
C LEU A 62 1.19 1.11 -6.61
N SER A 63 2.24 1.91 -6.42
CA SER A 63 2.72 2.23 -5.08
C SER A 63 1.95 3.41 -4.52
N HIS A 64 1.06 3.14 -3.56
CA HIS A 64 0.29 4.17 -2.87
C HIS A 64 1.10 4.68 -1.68
N ARG A 65 2.10 5.53 -1.97
CA ARG A 65 3.11 6.00 -1.02
C ARG A 65 2.51 6.56 0.26
N SER A 66 1.50 7.43 0.14
CA SER A 66 0.86 8.06 1.32
C SER A 66 0.14 7.07 2.24
N LYS A 67 -0.17 5.87 1.73
CA LYS A 67 -0.86 4.81 2.45
C LYS A 67 0.04 3.62 2.77
N ASN A 68 1.35 3.67 2.48
CA ASN A 68 2.30 2.58 2.73
C ASN A 68 1.81 1.22 2.20
N ARG A 69 1.25 1.23 0.98
CA ARG A 69 0.62 0.07 0.36
C ARG A 69 1.01 -0.04 -1.09
N ILE A 70 1.03 -1.28 -1.59
CA ILE A 70 0.96 -1.55 -3.01
C ILE A 70 -0.47 -1.96 -3.35
N ARG A 71 -1.00 -1.36 -4.41
CA ARG A 71 -2.37 -1.56 -4.88
C ARG A 71 -2.35 -2.27 -6.22
N LYS A 72 -3.35 -3.10 -6.48
CA LYS A 72 -3.58 -3.76 -7.77
C LYS A 72 -4.94 -3.34 -8.29
N ILE A 73 -5.03 -3.00 -9.56
CA ILE A 73 -6.27 -2.77 -10.30
C ILE A 73 -6.37 -3.85 -11.36
N THR A 74 -7.43 -4.63 -11.32
CA THR A 74 -7.73 -5.67 -12.31
C THR A 74 -8.37 -5.08 -13.57
N PRO A 75 -8.41 -5.79 -14.72
CA PRO A 75 -9.02 -5.28 -15.95
C PRO A 75 -10.51 -4.90 -15.87
N ASP A 76 -11.24 -5.44 -14.89
CA ASP A 76 -12.62 -5.03 -14.55
C ASP A 76 -12.69 -3.71 -13.77
N GLY A 77 -11.54 -3.10 -13.47
CA GLY A 77 -11.41 -1.81 -12.80
C GLY A 77 -11.50 -1.87 -11.28
N ILE A 78 -11.47 -3.06 -10.66
CA ILE A 78 -11.55 -3.20 -9.21
C ILE A 78 -10.17 -3.03 -8.57
N ILE A 79 -10.07 -2.20 -7.53
CA ILE A 79 -8.81 -1.98 -6.79
C ILE A 79 -8.73 -2.81 -5.51
N THR A 80 -7.56 -3.36 -5.23
CA THR A 80 -7.25 -4.10 -3.99
C THR A 80 -5.86 -3.74 -3.46
N THR A 81 -5.61 -4.00 -2.17
CA THR A 81 -4.25 -3.99 -1.60
C THR A 81 -3.62 -5.37 -1.82
N ILE A 82 -2.36 -5.42 -2.26
CA ILE A 82 -1.61 -6.68 -2.45
C ILE A 82 -0.36 -6.77 -1.57
N ALA A 83 0.11 -5.64 -1.04
CA ALA A 83 1.18 -5.61 -0.03
C ALA A 83 1.08 -4.35 0.83
N GLY A 84 1.55 -4.43 2.08
CA GLY A 84 1.55 -3.33 3.02
C GLY A 84 0.31 -3.30 3.92
N ASN A 85 0.53 -3.26 5.24
CA ASN A 85 -0.54 -3.14 6.24
C ASN A 85 -1.00 -1.68 6.47
N GLY A 86 -0.34 -0.71 5.85
CA GLY A 86 -0.62 0.72 5.98
C GLY A 86 0.14 1.46 7.06
N THR A 87 0.85 0.75 7.93
CA THR A 87 1.75 1.33 8.93
C THR A 87 3.13 1.58 8.32
N ALA A 88 3.63 2.81 8.42
CA ALA A 88 5.00 3.13 8.02
C ALA A 88 6.00 2.39 8.92
N GLY A 89 6.82 1.53 8.35
CA GLY A 89 7.83 0.77 9.09
C GLY A 89 8.34 -0.42 8.30
N TYR A 90 9.09 -1.30 8.96
CA TYR A 90 9.66 -2.50 8.36
C TYR A 90 9.31 -3.75 9.17
N SER A 91 8.65 -4.71 8.55
CA SER A 91 8.33 -6.03 9.12
C SER A 91 7.94 -7.04 8.03
N GLY A 92 7.72 -8.30 8.41
CA GLY A 92 7.00 -9.29 7.61
C GLY A 92 7.83 -10.07 6.58
N ASP A 93 9.16 -9.92 6.56
CA ASP A 93 10.01 -10.74 5.67
C ASP A 93 9.80 -12.25 5.93
N GLY A 94 9.59 -12.98 4.84
CA GLY A 94 9.26 -14.42 4.86
C GLY A 94 7.80 -14.74 5.15
N GLY A 95 6.95 -13.73 5.36
CA GLY A 95 5.53 -13.88 5.67
C GLY A 95 4.60 -13.25 4.63
N PRO A 96 3.28 -13.21 4.91
CA PRO A 96 2.28 -12.63 4.01
C PRO A 96 2.53 -11.15 3.74
N ALA A 97 2.50 -10.76 2.48
CA ALA A 97 2.76 -9.40 2.01
C ALA A 97 1.76 -8.36 2.56
N LEU A 98 0.51 -8.78 2.82
CA LEU A 98 -0.52 -7.93 3.40
C LEU A 98 -0.25 -7.53 4.85
N GLU A 99 0.50 -8.35 5.59
CA GLU A 99 0.82 -8.10 7.00
C GLU A 99 2.12 -7.30 7.18
N ALA A 100 2.94 -7.21 6.14
CA ALA A 100 4.20 -6.48 6.20
C ALA A 100 3.98 -4.97 6.28
N ALA A 101 4.81 -4.30 7.09
CA ALA A 101 4.95 -2.86 7.04
C ALA A 101 5.88 -2.47 5.87
N LEU A 102 5.44 -1.47 5.11
CA LEU A 102 6.23 -0.77 4.09
C LEU A 102 6.42 0.67 4.55
N ASN A 103 7.42 1.37 4.03
CA ASN A 103 7.67 2.76 4.39
C ASN A 103 7.93 3.61 3.14
N PHE A 104 6.90 4.34 2.74
CA PHE A 104 6.88 5.17 1.53
C PHE A 104 7.34 4.40 0.28
N PRO A 105 6.66 3.31 -0.10
CA PRO A 105 7.04 2.55 -1.30
C PRO A 105 7.02 3.46 -2.53
N ALA A 106 8.00 3.28 -3.42
CA ALA A 106 8.23 4.10 -4.60
C ALA A 106 8.14 3.26 -5.88
N GLY A 107 9.19 3.19 -6.70
CA GLY A 107 9.15 2.43 -7.95
C GLY A 107 8.88 0.93 -7.77
N LEU A 108 8.38 0.35 -8.86
CA LEU A 108 7.88 -1.02 -8.95
C LEU A 108 8.37 -1.67 -10.24
N ALA A 109 8.66 -2.97 -10.21
CA ALA A 109 8.95 -3.75 -11.41
C ALA A 109 8.43 -5.18 -11.27
N LEU A 110 8.05 -5.79 -12.39
CA LEU A 110 7.62 -7.18 -12.47
C LEU A 110 8.65 -7.99 -13.27
N ASP A 111 9.03 -9.17 -12.78
CA ASP A 111 9.80 -10.12 -13.59
C ASP A 111 8.87 -11.06 -14.40
N SER A 112 9.47 -11.95 -15.20
CA SER A 112 8.74 -12.91 -16.05
C SER A 112 7.92 -13.95 -15.28
N GLU A 113 8.16 -14.08 -13.97
CA GLU A 113 7.42 -14.97 -13.07
C GLU A 113 6.31 -14.21 -12.31
N ASN A 114 6.06 -12.95 -12.67
CA ASN A 114 5.17 -12.01 -11.99
C ASN A 114 5.55 -11.76 -10.52
N ASN A 115 6.83 -11.90 -10.15
CA ASN A 115 7.28 -11.38 -8.87
C ASN A 115 7.35 -9.84 -8.95
N LEU A 116 6.77 -9.17 -7.96
CA LEU A 116 6.77 -7.73 -7.86
C LEU A 116 7.90 -7.23 -6.96
N TYR A 117 8.82 -6.48 -7.54
CA TYR A 117 9.88 -5.79 -6.82
C TYR A 117 9.41 -4.38 -6.44
N ILE A 118 9.73 -3.98 -5.22
CA ILE A 118 9.27 -2.76 -4.58
C ILE A 118 10.49 -2.03 -4.03
N ALA A 119 10.68 -0.79 -4.47
CA ALA A 119 11.56 0.14 -3.77
C ALA A 119 10.90 0.57 -2.44
N ASP A 120 11.24 -0.11 -1.35
CA ASP A 120 10.76 0.21 0.00
C ASP A 120 11.61 1.36 0.56
N ARG A 121 11.36 2.55 0.00
CA ARG A 121 12.27 3.70 -0.05
C ARG A 121 12.82 4.11 1.30
N ASN A 122 11.95 4.36 2.27
CA ASN A 122 12.39 4.81 3.60
C ASN A 122 12.87 3.66 4.50
N ASN A 123 12.69 2.41 4.07
CA ASN A 123 13.32 1.26 4.69
C ASN A 123 14.67 0.92 4.07
N HIS A 124 15.12 1.65 3.02
CA HIS A 124 16.44 1.49 2.40
C HIS A 124 16.71 0.07 1.89
N ARG A 125 15.68 -0.55 1.30
CA ARG A 125 15.72 -1.91 0.75
C ARG A 125 14.91 -2.01 -0.53
N ILE A 126 15.23 -3.01 -1.34
CA ILE A 126 14.32 -3.53 -2.37
C ILE A 126 13.69 -4.81 -1.82
N ARG A 127 12.36 -4.88 -1.88
CA ARG A 127 11.59 -6.05 -1.44
C ARG A 127 10.87 -6.69 -2.61
N LYS A 128 10.71 -8.00 -2.57
CA LYS A 128 10.03 -8.80 -3.58
C LYS A 128 8.77 -9.41 -2.99
N VAL A 129 7.66 -9.32 -3.72
CA VAL A 129 6.40 -10.02 -3.45
C VAL A 129 6.20 -11.07 -4.52
N THR A 130 6.11 -12.32 -4.13
CA THR A 130 5.86 -13.46 -5.02
C THR A 130 4.36 -13.64 -5.29
N PRO A 131 3.94 -14.35 -6.35
CA PRO A 131 2.52 -14.57 -6.66
C PRO A 131 1.71 -15.30 -5.57
N ASP A 132 2.36 -16.09 -4.72
CA ASP A 132 1.76 -16.70 -3.52
C ASP A 132 1.59 -15.72 -2.35
N GLY A 133 1.96 -14.45 -2.54
CA GLY A 133 1.74 -13.38 -1.58
C GLY A 133 2.76 -13.33 -0.46
N ILE A 134 3.97 -13.86 -0.67
CA ILE A 134 5.07 -13.78 0.31
C ILE A 134 5.98 -12.60 -0.01
N ILE A 135 6.35 -11.82 1.03
CA ILE A 135 7.27 -10.70 0.88
C ILE A 135 8.63 -11.00 1.49
N THR A 136 9.71 -10.61 0.80
CA THR A 136 11.10 -10.78 1.27
C THR A 136 11.97 -9.60 0.84
N SER A 137 12.95 -9.21 1.65
CA SER A 137 14.02 -8.31 1.20
C SER A 137 14.96 -9.06 0.27
N VAL A 138 15.33 -8.42 -0.84
CA VAL A 138 16.25 -9.00 -1.85
C VAL A 138 17.52 -8.16 -2.01
N VAL A 139 17.46 -6.86 -1.69
CA VAL A 139 18.62 -5.97 -1.68
C VAL A 139 18.51 -5.03 -0.48
N GLY A 140 19.63 -4.74 0.17
CA GLY A 140 19.73 -3.73 1.20
C GLY A 140 19.63 -4.27 2.63
N THR A 141 20.45 -3.71 3.52
CA THR A 141 20.45 -4.00 4.96
C THR A 141 19.42 -3.17 5.74
N GLY A 142 18.92 -2.09 5.14
CA GLY A 142 18.07 -1.06 5.75
C GLY A 142 18.80 0.06 6.47
N ALA A 143 20.13 0.01 6.54
CA ALA A 143 20.93 1.16 6.97
C ALA A 143 21.02 2.16 5.81
N ARG A 144 20.67 3.43 6.09
CA ARG A 144 20.79 4.54 5.14
C ARG A 144 22.26 4.91 4.92
N ASP A 145 22.86 4.40 3.86
CA ASP A 145 24.25 4.66 3.50
C ASP A 145 24.53 4.30 2.03
N PHE A 146 25.78 4.36 1.59
CA PHE A 146 26.25 3.92 0.29
C PHE A 146 27.40 2.92 0.45
N GLY A 147 27.19 1.66 0.04
CA GLY A 147 28.28 0.68 -0.01
C GLY A 147 27.82 -0.76 -0.14
N GLY A 148 28.80 -1.68 -0.17
CA GLY A 148 28.57 -3.11 -0.42
C GLY A 148 28.69 -3.51 -1.89
N ASP A 149 29.15 -2.61 -2.76
CA ASP A 149 29.44 -2.89 -4.16
C ASP A 149 30.43 -4.06 -4.31
N GLY A 150 30.14 -4.95 -5.26
CA GLY A 150 30.90 -6.20 -5.46
C GLY A 150 30.64 -7.29 -4.42
N GLY A 151 29.84 -7.01 -3.38
CA GLY A 151 29.43 -7.97 -2.37
C GLY A 151 28.00 -8.53 -2.57
N PRO A 152 27.50 -9.32 -1.61
CA PRO A 152 26.12 -9.81 -1.63
C PRO A 152 25.11 -8.67 -1.58
N ALA A 153 24.06 -8.75 -2.39
CA ALA A 153 23.03 -7.71 -2.49
C ALA A 153 22.33 -7.39 -1.16
N LEU A 154 22.11 -8.41 -0.31
CA LEU A 154 21.53 -8.24 1.03
C LEU A 154 22.45 -7.50 2.01
N ALA A 155 23.75 -7.45 1.74
CA ALA A 155 24.73 -6.70 2.53
C ALA A 155 24.93 -5.26 2.02
N ALA A 156 24.35 -4.92 0.86
CA ALA A 156 24.40 -3.56 0.33
C ALA A 156 23.71 -2.57 1.28
N ARG A 157 24.20 -1.33 1.29
CA ARG A 157 23.55 -0.23 1.98
C ARG A 157 23.06 0.75 0.93
N LEU A 158 21.75 0.97 0.96
CA LEU A 158 21.06 1.84 0.02
C LEU A 158 20.66 3.13 0.73
N ASN A 159 20.50 4.19 -0.03
CA ASN A 159 19.96 5.45 0.48
C ASN A 159 18.76 5.87 -0.37
N LEU A 160 17.58 5.74 0.23
CA LEU A 160 16.29 6.10 -0.34
C LEU A 160 16.10 5.61 -1.80
N PRO A 161 16.16 4.29 -2.08
CA PRO A 161 15.95 3.79 -3.44
C PRO A 161 14.61 4.30 -3.96
N SER A 162 14.64 4.99 -5.10
CA SER A 162 13.45 5.64 -5.69
C SER A 162 12.77 4.76 -6.72
N ASP A 163 13.52 3.88 -7.37
CA ASP A 163 13.02 3.06 -8.47
C ASP A 163 13.71 1.69 -8.50
N VAL A 164 13.10 0.76 -9.23
CA VAL A 164 13.62 -0.59 -9.50
C VAL A 164 13.21 -1.00 -10.91
N GLU A 165 14.09 -1.69 -11.61
CA GLU A 165 13.81 -2.29 -12.91
C GLU A 165 14.38 -3.71 -12.94
N VAL A 166 13.69 -4.62 -13.61
CA VAL A 166 14.12 -6.00 -13.84
C VAL A 166 13.95 -6.30 -15.32
N GLY A 167 14.89 -7.06 -15.89
CA GLY A 167 14.94 -7.38 -17.33
C GLY A 167 14.93 -8.87 -17.60
#